data_AF-A0A7X5N3Z3-F1
#
_entry.id   AF-A0A7X5N3Z3-F1
#
_cell.length_a   1.000
_cell.length_b   1.000
_cell.length_c   1.000
_cell.angle_alpha   90.00
_cell.angle_beta   90.00
_cell.angle_gamma   90.00
#
_symmetry.space_group_name_H-M   'P 1'
#
loop_
_entity.id
_entity.type
_entity.pdbx_description
1 polymer ?
#
loop_
_entity_poly.entity_id
_entity_poly.type
_entity_poly.pdbx_seq_one_letter_code
_entity_poly.pdbx_strand_id
1 'polypeptide(L)'
;FDVNADKAEAALALLGDGNAQYFATDVTDEAQVAANVAQAAQALGGLNLAVNCAGILGSGRVLGKEAPMPLATFRTTVLVNLVGSFNVAKAAAD
;
A
#
# COMPACT_ATOMS: atom_id res chain seq x y z
N PHE A 1 0.02 -5.93 -4.53
CA PHE A 1 -0.29 -5.19 -3.30
C PHE A 1 -1.08 -3.96 -3.71
N ASP A 2 -2.39 -4.05 -3.64
CA ASP A 2 -3.29 -2.90 -3.86
C ASP A 2 -4.65 -3.22 -3.22
N VAL A 3 -5.42 -2.22 -2.85
CA VAL A 3 -6.81 -2.40 -2.40
C VAL A 3 -7.79 -2.50 -3.57
N ASN A 4 -7.37 -2.06 -4.77
CA ASN A 4 -8.20 -2.01 -5.97
C ASN A 4 -8.01 -3.27 -6.84
N ALA A 5 -8.94 -4.22 -6.71
CA ALA A 5 -8.91 -5.48 -7.46
C ALA A 5 -9.04 -5.27 -8.99
N ASP A 6 -9.90 -4.33 -9.43
CA ASP A 6 -10.14 -4.08 -10.86
C ASP A 6 -8.87 -3.61 -11.59
N LYS A 7 -8.11 -2.71 -10.95
CA LYS A 7 -6.81 -2.26 -11.49
C LYS A 7 -5.76 -3.37 -11.47
N ALA A 8 -5.81 -4.24 -10.47
CA ALA A 8 -4.90 -5.38 -10.38
C ALA A 8 -5.16 -6.38 -11.51
N GLU A 9 -6.42 -6.69 -11.81
CA GLU A 9 -6.79 -7.57 -12.92
C GLU A 9 -6.24 -7.06 -14.26
N ALA A 10 -6.43 -5.76 -14.55
CA ALA A 10 -5.89 -5.14 -15.76
C ALA A 10 -4.34 -5.21 -15.82
N ALA A 11 -3.66 -5.02 -14.69
CA ALA A 11 -2.20 -5.11 -14.61
C ALA A 11 -1.69 -6.54 -14.80
N LEU A 12 -2.36 -7.54 -14.23
CA LEU A 12 -2.03 -8.96 -14.42
C LEU A 12 -2.17 -9.37 -15.88
N ALA A 13 -3.28 -8.97 -16.53
CA ALA A 13 -3.50 -9.23 -17.95
C ALA A 13 -2.41 -8.60 -18.85
N LEU A 14 -1.93 -7.41 -18.51
CA LEU A 14 -0.86 -6.72 -19.23
C LEU A 14 0.50 -7.41 -19.06
N LEU A 15 0.80 -7.93 -17.87
CA LEU A 15 2.09 -8.55 -17.54
C LEU A 15 2.19 -10.02 -17.98
N GLY A 16 1.05 -10.68 -18.20
CA GLY A 16 0.96 -12.05 -18.68
C GLY A 16 1.06 -13.09 -17.55
N ASP A 17 0.54 -14.28 -17.85
CA ASP A 17 0.38 -15.37 -16.88
C ASP A 17 1.72 -15.80 -16.27
N GLY A 18 1.74 -15.94 -14.93
CA GLY A 18 2.92 -16.37 -14.17
C GLY A 18 3.99 -15.30 -13.93
N ASN A 19 3.90 -14.13 -14.57
CA ASN A 19 4.89 -13.06 -14.41
C ASN A 19 4.59 -12.12 -13.23
N ALA A 20 3.36 -12.13 -12.72
CA ALA A 20 2.94 -11.29 -11.61
C ALA A 20 1.86 -11.98 -10.76
N GLN A 21 1.79 -11.59 -9.49
CA GLN A 21 0.74 -12.04 -8.57
C GLN A 21 0.14 -10.84 -7.86
N TYR A 22 -1.15 -10.94 -7.57
CA TYR A 22 -1.87 -9.93 -6.83
C TYR A 22 -2.20 -10.42 -5.42
N PHE A 23 -1.94 -9.55 -4.46
CA PHE A 23 -2.38 -9.67 -3.09
C PHE A 23 -3.16 -8.40 -2.76
N ALA A 24 -4.42 -8.59 -2.36
CA ALA A 24 -5.27 -7.51 -1.87
C ALA A 24 -4.72 -7.04 -0.53
N THR A 25 -4.19 -5.81 -0.50
CA THR A 25 -3.46 -5.31 0.67
C THR A 25 -3.81 -3.86 0.95
N ASP A 26 -4.38 -3.60 2.14
CA ASP A 26 -4.38 -2.32 2.81
C ASP A 26 -3.06 -2.18 3.59
N VAL A 27 -2.23 -1.22 3.20
CA VAL A 27 -0.92 -0.99 3.82
C VAL A 27 -1.02 -0.58 5.30
N THR A 28 -2.19 -0.14 5.76
CA THR A 28 -2.44 0.24 7.16
C THR A 28 -2.78 -0.94 8.08
N ASP A 29 -3.04 -2.12 7.52
CA ASP A 29 -3.27 -3.36 8.28
C ASP A 29 -1.96 -4.15 8.41
N GLU A 30 -1.38 -4.16 9.61
CA GLU A 30 -0.12 -4.83 9.92
C GLU A 30 -0.17 -6.35 9.73
N ALA A 31 -1.26 -7.00 10.16
CA ALA A 31 -1.38 -8.45 10.06
C ALA A 31 -1.53 -8.88 8.59
N GLN A 32 -2.33 -8.13 7.82
CA GLN A 32 -2.51 -8.39 6.39
C GLN A 32 -1.21 -8.16 5.61
N VAL A 33 -0.48 -7.07 5.89
CA VAL A 33 0.81 -6.80 5.25
C VAL A 33 1.81 -7.92 5.53
N ALA A 34 1.97 -8.33 6.79
CA ALA A 34 2.88 -9.42 7.14
C ALA A 34 2.53 -10.74 6.41
N ALA A 35 1.24 -11.10 6.40
CA ALA A 35 0.78 -12.31 5.73
C ALA A 35 1.02 -12.28 4.22
N ASN A 36 0.71 -11.16 3.56
CA ASN A 36 0.84 -11.03 2.11
C ASN A 36 2.31 -10.93 1.68
N VAL A 37 3.18 -10.28 2.47
CA VAL A 37 4.63 -10.22 2.18
C VAL A 37 5.26 -11.60 2.29
N ALA A 38 4.91 -12.37 3.32
CA ALA A 38 5.38 -13.75 3.46
C ALA A 38 4.96 -14.63 2.27
N GLN A 39 3.70 -14.51 1.82
CA GLN A 39 3.21 -15.22 0.63
C GLN A 39 3.95 -14.80 -0.65
N ALA A 40 4.19 -13.50 -0.84
CA ALA A 40 4.94 -12.99 -1.99
C ALA A 40 6.39 -13.50 -1.99
N ALA A 41 7.06 -13.47 -0.84
CA ALA A 41 8.42 -14.00 -0.69
C ALA A 41 8.47 -15.50 -1.02
N GLN A 42 7.52 -16.28 -0.52
CA GLN A 42 7.44 -17.71 -0.83
C GLN A 42 7.22 -17.96 -2.33
N ALA A 43 6.31 -17.22 -2.96
CA ALA A 43 6.00 -17.37 -4.38
C ALA A 43 7.17 -16.99 -5.31
N LEU A 44 8.00 -16.04 -4.89
CA LEU A 44 9.14 -15.52 -5.67
C LEU A 44 10.47 -16.20 -5.31
N GLY A 45 10.52 -17.04 -4.26
CA GLY A 45 11.75 -17.63 -3.75
C GLY A 45 12.63 -16.65 -2.97
N GLY A 46 12.05 -15.55 -2.48
CA GLY A 46 12.70 -14.46 -1.75
C GLY A 46 12.23 -13.09 -2.24
N LEU A 47 12.69 -12.02 -1.58
CA LEU A 47 12.44 -10.63 -1.96
C LEU A 47 13.76 -9.88 -2.12
N ASN A 48 13.95 -9.19 -3.24
CA ASN A 48 15.13 -8.37 -3.49
C ASN A 48 14.84 -6.86 -3.39
N LEU A 49 13.59 -6.46 -3.53
CA LEU A 49 13.16 -5.07 -3.58
C LEU A 49 11.72 -4.93 -3.09
N ALA A 50 11.48 -3.93 -2.24
CA ALA A 50 10.16 -3.42 -1.92
C ALA A 50 10.02 -1.98 -2.44
N VAL A 51 8.97 -1.72 -3.22
CA VAL A 51 8.66 -0.38 -3.73
C VAL A 51 7.33 0.06 -3.15
N ASN A 52 7.35 1.11 -2.32
CA ASN A 52 6.14 1.70 -1.75
C ASN A 52 5.58 2.77 -2.68
N CYS A 53 4.45 2.45 -3.32
CA CYS A 53 3.70 3.38 -4.18
C CYS A 53 2.31 3.74 -3.63
N ALA A 54 1.84 3.03 -2.59
CA ALA A 54 0.55 3.30 -1.97
C ALA A 54 0.54 4.72 -1.40
N GLY A 55 -0.39 5.54 -1.88
CA GLY A 55 -0.43 6.95 -1.57
C GLY A 55 -1.78 7.56 -1.87
N ILE A 56 -2.22 8.41 -0.96
CA ILE A 56 -3.51 9.07 -0.97
C ILE A 56 -3.30 10.59 -0.89
N LEU A 57 -4.13 11.36 -1.60
CA LEU A 57 -4.09 12.82 -1.56
C LEU A 57 -4.94 13.33 -0.40
N GLY A 58 -4.30 13.94 0.60
CA GLY A 58 -4.96 14.64 1.72
C GLY A 58 -4.75 16.14 1.65
N SER A 59 -4.99 16.75 0.49
CA SER A 59 -4.71 18.18 0.31
C SER A 59 -5.67 19.06 1.12
N GLY A 60 -5.12 20.10 1.74
CA GLY A 60 -5.87 21.10 2.48
C GLY A 60 -4.93 22.06 3.19
N ARG A 61 -5.40 23.27 3.47
CA ARG A 61 -4.64 24.23 4.29
C ARG A 61 -4.88 23.91 5.76
N VAL A 62 -3.82 23.99 6.58
CA VAL A 62 -3.95 23.89 8.05
C VAL A 62 -5.03 24.86 8.55
N LEU A 63 -4.98 26.11 8.08
CA LEU A 63 -6.03 27.10 8.25
C LEU A 63 -6.51 27.54 6.85
N GLY A 64 -7.65 26.99 6.39
CA GLY A 64 -8.28 27.37 5.14
C GLY A 64 -9.08 28.66 5.25
N LYS A 65 -9.54 29.18 4.10
CA LYS A 65 -10.42 30.38 4.05
C LYS A 65 -11.79 30.12 4.67
N GLU A 66 -12.32 28.92 4.45
CA GLU A 66 -13.65 28.51 4.94
C GLU A 66 -13.54 27.80 6.29
N ALA A 67 -12.60 26.86 6.42
CA ALA A 67 -12.35 26.12 7.65
C ALA A 67 -10.92 25.55 7.68
N PRO A 68 -10.39 25.22 8.87
CA PRO A 68 -9.21 24.36 9.03
C PRO A 68 -9.40 22.99 8.37
N MET A 69 -8.31 22.35 7.99
CA MET A 69 -8.35 20.96 7.52
C MET A 69 -8.92 20.04 8.62
N PRO A 70 -9.86 19.12 8.29
CA PRO A 70 -10.29 18.10 9.23
C PRO A 70 -9.13 17.21 9.68
N LEU A 71 -8.98 17.01 10.99
CA LEU A 71 -7.93 16.16 11.54
C LEU A 71 -8.00 14.72 10.99
N ALA A 72 -9.22 14.22 10.72
CA ALA A 72 -9.42 12.90 10.13
C ALA A 72 -8.71 12.75 8.77
N THR A 73 -8.79 13.77 7.90
CA THR A 73 -8.14 13.77 6.58
C THR A 73 -6.63 13.69 6.70
N PHE A 74 -6.04 14.50 7.59
CA PHE A 74 -4.61 14.44 7.88
C PHE A 74 -4.21 13.07 8.43
N ARG A 75 -4.94 12.57 9.43
CA ARG A 75 -4.67 11.27 10.07
C ARG A 75 -4.69 10.13 9.06
N THR A 76 -5.70 10.03 8.21
CA THR A 76 -5.79 8.98 7.20
C THR A 76 -4.63 9.06 6.21
N THR A 77 -4.24 10.28 5.81
CA THR A 77 -3.10 10.48 4.90
C THR A 77 -1.78 10.03 5.54
N VAL A 78 -1.57 10.33 6.83
CA VAL A 78 -0.40 9.85 7.58
C VAL A 78 -0.42 8.34 7.73
N LEU A 79 -1.58 7.74 8.04
CA LEU A 79 -1.70 6.30 8.16
C LEU A 79 -1.34 5.58 6.84
N VAL A 80 -1.86 6.04 5.71
CA VAL A 80 -1.57 5.40 4.41
C VAL A 80 -0.14 5.69 3.94
N ASN A 81 0.23 6.96 3.83
CA ASN A 81 1.44 7.35 3.09
C ASN A 81 2.72 7.16 3.93
N LEU A 82 2.64 7.29 5.26
CA LEU A 82 3.79 7.17 6.15
C LEU A 82 3.79 5.85 6.92
N VAL A 83 2.77 5.60 7.73
CA VAL A 83 2.72 4.39 8.57
C VAL A 83 2.64 3.14 7.71
N GLY A 84 1.83 3.17 6.64
CA GLY A 84 1.73 2.06 5.70
C GLY A 84 3.04 1.76 4.97
N SER A 85 3.75 2.79 4.52
CA SER A 85 5.09 2.63 3.92
C SER A 85 6.09 2.00 4.89
N PHE A 86 6.07 2.43 6.15
CA PHE A 86 6.89 1.81 7.20
C PHE A 86 6.52 0.35 7.44
N ASN A 87 5.22 0.05 7.54
CA ASN A 87 4.70 -1.29 7.78
C ASN A 87 5.16 -2.27 6.69
N VAL A 88 5.01 -1.90 5.42
CA VAL A 88 5.48 -2.71 4.28
C VAL A 88 7.00 -2.85 4.28
N ALA A 89 7.75 -1.76 4.51
CA ALA A 89 9.21 -1.81 4.54
C ALA A 89 9.74 -2.72 5.67
N LYS A 90 9.11 -2.68 6.85
CA LYS A 90 9.42 -3.56 7.98
C LYS A 90 9.20 -5.02 7.58
N ALA A 91 7.99 -5.36 7.13
CA ALA A 91 7.63 -6.73 6.78
C ALA A 91 8.48 -7.30 5.62
N ALA A 92 8.92 -6.46 4.68
CA ALA A 92 9.77 -6.89 3.57
C ALA A 92 11.25 -7.10 3.95
N ALA A 93 11.68 -6.57 5.10
CA ALA A 93 13.04 -6.70 5.61
C ALA A 93 13.20 -7.83 6.64
N ASP A 94 12.09 -8.32 7.19
CA ASP A 94 12.01 -9.48 8.11
C ASP A 94 12.13 -10.81 7.33
#